data_AF-A0A7J3ZRQ1-F1
#
_entry.id   AF-A0A7J3ZRQ1-F1
#
_cell.length_a   1.000
_cell.length_b   1.000
_cell.length_c   1.000
_cell.angle_alpha   90.00
_cell.angle_beta   90.00
_cell.angle_gamma   90.00
#
_symmetry.space_group_name_H-M   'P 1'
#
loop_
_entity.id
_entity.type
_entity.pdbx_description
1 polymer ?
#
loop_
_entity_poly.entity_id
_entity_poly.type
_entity_poly.pdbx_seq_one_letter_code
_entity_poly.pdbx_strand_id
1 'polypeptide(L)'
;METQIVESRFLALNIIDAIWVNAKPHGGPGTSYEEAVRVNIIAASADPIVLDYWTAKCILLEAAKKKGYSGLSSIDLDNTAGGSFGYWLRLSMDEIKRAGYQVTVDEDYINVYVLHIG
;
A
#
# COMPACT_ATOMS: atom_id res chain seq x y z
N MET A 1 13.66 0.11 4.74
CA MET A 1 13.14 1.48 4.53
C MET A 1 12.53 2.01 5.83
N GLU A 2 11.74 1.20 6.53
CA GLU A 2 11.04 1.60 7.77
C GLU A 2 11.91 1.73 9.03
N THR A 3 13.16 1.27 9.00
CA THR A 3 14.17 1.60 10.04
C THR A 3 14.32 3.10 10.24
N GLN A 4 14.30 3.88 9.16
CA GLN A 4 14.43 5.33 9.23
C GLN A 4 13.19 5.99 9.86
N ILE A 5 11.99 5.43 9.65
CA ILE A 5 10.73 5.94 10.25
C ILE A 5 10.75 5.72 11.76
N VAL A 6 11.17 4.53 12.19
CA VAL A 6 11.33 4.20 13.61
C VAL A 6 12.34 5.14 14.29
N GLU A 7 13.49 5.39 13.66
CA GLU A 7 14.59 6.16 14.25
C GLU A 7 14.37 7.67 14.28
N SER A 8 13.54 8.22 13.38
CA SER A 8 13.33 9.67 13.26
C SER A 8 12.12 10.21 14.02
N ARG A 9 11.18 9.33 14.39
CA ARG A 9 9.92 9.47 15.16
C ARG A 9 8.83 8.77 14.36
N PHE A 10 8.19 7.78 14.97
CA PHE A 10 7.08 7.08 14.34
C PHE A 10 5.95 8.07 13.99
N LEU A 11 5.45 7.95 12.77
CA LEU A 11 4.51 8.90 12.20
C LEU A 11 3.16 8.80 12.90
N ALA A 12 2.61 9.95 13.31
CA ALA A 12 1.29 10.00 13.93
C ALA A 12 0.15 9.74 12.92
N LEU A 13 0.38 10.05 11.65
CA LEU A 13 -0.56 9.87 10.55
C LEU A 13 0.18 9.75 9.22
N ASN A 14 -0.18 8.74 8.44
CA ASN A 14 0.25 8.51 7.07
C ASN A 14 -0.94 8.77 6.13
N ILE A 15 -0.65 9.33 4.96
CA ILE A 15 -1.66 9.69 3.95
C ILE A 15 -1.18 9.20 2.59
N ILE A 16 -2.05 8.51 1.87
CA ILE A 16 -1.84 8.13 0.47
C ILE A 16 -2.81 8.93 -0.39
N ASP A 17 -2.24 9.67 -1.34
CA ASP A 17 -2.98 10.22 -2.48
C ASP A 17 -3.06 9.16 -3.57
N ALA A 18 -4.27 8.67 -3.82
CA ALA A 18 -4.59 7.75 -4.91
C ALA A 18 -5.58 8.40 -5.87
N ILE A 19 -5.39 9.68 -6.22
CA ILE A 19 -6.19 10.34 -7.26
C ILE A 19 -5.91 9.69 -8.61
N TRP A 20 -4.63 9.48 -8.92
CA TRP A 20 -4.16 8.75 -10.10
C TRP A 20 -3.21 7.64 -9.67
N VAL A 21 -3.44 6.43 -10.16
CA VAL A 21 -2.59 5.26 -9.86
C VAL A 21 -2.08 4.60 -11.13
N ASN A 22 -0.82 4.18 -11.12
CA ASN A 22 -0.29 3.27 -12.13
C ASN A 22 -0.62 1.82 -11.75
N ALA A 23 -1.74 1.31 -12.25
CA ALA A 23 -2.19 -0.04 -11.94
C ALA A 23 -1.49 -1.14 -12.76
N LYS A 24 -0.55 -0.80 -13.64
CA LYS A 24 0.13 -1.76 -14.53
C LYS A 24 1.20 -2.53 -13.76
N PRO A 25 1.08 -3.87 -13.59
CA PRO A 25 2.11 -4.66 -12.93
C PRO A 25 3.47 -4.51 -13.63
N HIS A 26 4.54 -4.34 -12.87
CA HIS A 26 5.90 -4.06 -13.36
C HIS A 26 6.04 -2.77 -14.20
N GLY A 27 5.02 -1.90 -14.21
CA GLY A 27 5.02 -0.65 -14.97
C GLY A 27 5.93 0.44 -14.40
N GLY A 28 6.53 0.23 -13.22
CA GLY A 28 7.34 1.22 -12.53
C GLY A 28 6.54 2.43 -12.02
N PRO A 29 7.19 3.39 -11.36
CA PRO A 29 6.50 4.58 -10.84
C PRO A 29 6.08 5.57 -11.94
N GLY A 30 6.69 5.51 -13.13
CA GLY A 30 6.38 6.40 -14.25
C GLY A 30 5.24 5.86 -15.11
N THR A 31 4.22 6.67 -15.36
CA THR A 31 3.14 6.38 -16.31
C THR A 31 2.59 7.67 -16.90
N SER A 32 1.98 7.61 -18.09
CA SER A 32 1.27 8.77 -18.65
C SER A 32 -0.16 8.83 -18.11
N TYR A 33 -0.83 9.99 -18.23
CA TYR A 33 -2.22 10.14 -17.79
C TYR A 33 -3.21 9.29 -18.62
N GLU A 34 -2.86 8.95 -19.86
CA GLU A 34 -3.66 8.08 -20.71
C GLU A 34 -3.65 6.62 -20.24
N GLU A 35 -2.55 6.18 -19.63
CA GLU A 35 -2.40 4.83 -19.08
C GLU A 35 -2.83 4.74 -17.61
N ALA A 36 -2.61 5.81 -16.84
CA ALA A 36 -2.97 5.90 -15.43
C ALA A 36 -4.49 5.70 -15.20
N VAL A 37 -4.83 5.17 -14.03
CA VAL A 37 -6.22 5.00 -13.60
C VAL A 37 -6.57 6.11 -12.63
N ARG A 38 -7.60 6.91 -12.98
CA ARG A 38 -8.17 7.87 -12.04
C ARG A 38 -9.07 7.14 -11.05
N VAL A 39 -8.73 7.22 -9.77
CA VAL A 39 -9.49 6.58 -8.68
C VAL A 39 -10.10 7.62 -7.73
N ASN A 40 -9.50 8.81 -7.61
CA ASN A 40 -9.97 9.92 -6.76
C ASN A 40 -10.18 9.53 -5.28
N ILE A 41 -9.22 8.79 -4.70
CA ILE A 41 -9.26 8.40 -3.28
C ILE A 41 -8.08 9.03 -2.54
N ILE A 42 -8.34 9.55 -1.34
CA ILE A 42 -7.32 9.80 -0.32
C ILE A 42 -7.54 8.79 0.80
N ALA A 43 -6.49 8.08 1.21
CA ALA A 43 -6.53 7.13 2.30
C ALA A 43 -5.58 7.58 3.42
N ALA A 44 -5.93 7.35 4.68
CA ALA A 44 -5.08 7.73 5.81
C ALA A 44 -5.17 6.74 6.98
N SER A 45 -4.06 6.56 7.69
CA SER A 45 -3.98 5.74 8.91
C SER A 45 -2.78 6.15 9.78
N ALA A 46 -2.89 5.94 11.09
CA ALA A 46 -1.74 6.03 12.01
C ALA A 46 -0.81 4.82 11.90
N ASP A 47 -1.30 3.70 11.35
CA ASP A 47 -0.52 2.50 11.07
C ASP A 47 -0.09 2.53 9.58
N PRO A 48 1.21 2.71 9.27
CA PRO A 48 1.69 2.76 7.89
C PRO A 48 1.57 1.40 7.18
N ILE A 49 1.70 0.29 7.92
CA ILE A 49 1.66 -1.06 7.36
C ILE A 49 0.24 -1.38 6.89
N VAL A 50 -0.77 -1.09 7.70
CA VAL A 50 -2.16 -1.35 7.33
C VAL A 50 -2.61 -0.44 6.19
N LEU A 51 -2.07 0.78 6.12
CA LEU A 51 -2.35 1.72 5.02
C LEU A 51 -1.83 1.20 3.69
N ASP A 52 -0.57 0.77 3.64
CA ASP A 52 0.03 0.17 2.44
C ASP A 52 -0.68 -1.13 2.07
N TYR A 53 -0.97 -1.98 3.06
CA TYR A 53 -1.70 -3.23 2.89
C TYR A 53 -3.06 -3.02 2.23
N TRP A 54 -3.89 -2.16 2.82
CA TRP A 54 -5.24 -1.89 2.35
C TRP A 54 -5.23 -1.17 1.00
N THR A 55 -4.37 -0.17 0.81
CA THR A 55 -4.35 0.59 -0.45
C THR A 55 -3.89 -0.26 -1.64
N ALA A 56 -2.86 -1.10 -1.51
CA ALA A 56 -2.49 -1.96 -2.62
C ALA A 56 -3.59 -2.98 -2.94
N LYS A 57 -4.22 -3.56 -1.92
CA LYS A 57 -5.27 -4.57 -2.10
C LYS A 57 -6.58 -4.01 -2.64
N CYS A 58 -7.08 -2.92 -2.05
CA CYS A 58 -8.41 -2.37 -2.36
C CYS A 58 -8.40 -1.31 -3.47
N ILE A 59 -7.26 -0.68 -3.74
CA ILE A 59 -7.14 0.33 -4.81
C ILE A 59 -6.32 -0.21 -5.98
N LEU A 60 -5.04 -0.50 -5.75
CA LEU A 60 -4.11 -0.79 -6.85
C LEU A 60 -4.45 -2.09 -7.58
N LEU A 61 -4.65 -3.17 -6.82
CA LEU A 61 -4.99 -4.49 -7.35
C LEU A 61 -6.38 -4.49 -8.00
N GLU A 62 -7.36 -3.81 -7.41
CA GLU A 62 -8.69 -3.68 -8.01
C GLU A 62 -8.68 -2.83 -9.28
N ALA A 63 -7.89 -1.75 -9.34
CA ALA A 63 -7.69 -0.98 -10.56
C ALA A 63 -7.03 -1.82 -11.66
N ALA A 64 -6.05 -2.67 -11.31
CA ALA A 64 -5.36 -3.55 -12.25
C ALA A 64 -6.31 -4.63 -12.82
N LYS A 65 -7.12 -5.24 -11.94
CA LYS A 65 -8.18 -6.19 -12.33
C LYS A 65 -9.18 -5.56 -13.28
N LYS A 66 -9.66 -4.33 -12.99
CA LYS A 66 -10.61 -3.60 -13.84
C LYS A 66 -10.03 -3.25 -15.22
N LYS A 67 -8.72 -2.99 -15.31
CA LYS A 67 -8.01 -2.80 -16.58
C LYS A 67 -7.73 -4.09 -17.34
N GLY A 68 -8.00 -5.26 -16.74
CA GLY A 68 -7.74 -6.56 -17.35
C GLY A 68 -6.26 -6.94 -17.39
N TYR A 69 -5.43 -6.37 -16.52
CA TYR A 69 -4.02 -6.74 -16.46
C TYR A 69 -3.81 -8.13 -15.86
N SER A 70 -2.81 -8.84 -16.38
CA SER A 70 -2.33 -10.12 -15.87
C SER A 70 -1.05 -9.92 -15.04
N GLY A 71 -0.57 -10.99 -14.38
CA GLY A 71 0.66 -10.91 -13.58
C GLY A 71 0.50 -10.09 -12.29
N LEU A 72 -0.70 -10.12 -11.71
CA LEU A 72 -1.07 -9.32 -10.52
C LEU A 72 -0.26 -9.67 -9.27
N SER A 73 0.42 -10.82 -9.23
CA SER A 73 1.20 -11.29 -8.08
C SER A 73 2.34 -10.36 -7.67
N SER A 74 2.79 -9.44 -8.54
CA SER A 74 3.83 -8.47 -8.20
C SER A 74 3.33 -7.26 -7.41
N ILE A 75 2.02 -6.99 -7.45
CA ILE A 75 1.36 -5.91 -6.71
C ILE A 75 0.39 -6.44 -5.64
N ASP A 76 0.17 -7.75 -5.60
CA ASP A 76 -0.61 -8.43 -4.58
C ASP A 76 0.18 -8.54 -3.28
N LEU A 77 -0.29 -7.85 -2.24
CA LEU A 77 0.32 -7.89 -0.92
C LEU A 77 -0.01 -9.17 -0.16
N ASP A 78 -0.86 -10.07 -0.64
CA ASP A 78 -0.99 -11.41 -0.04
C ASP A 78 0.07 -12.39 -0.57
N ASN A 79 0.76 -12.05 -1.66
CA ASN A 79 1.94 -12.78 -2.09
C ASN A 79 3.13 -12.51 -1.15
N THR A 80 3.56 -13.53 -0.42
CA THR A 80 4.68 -13.46 0.54
C THR A 80 5.94 -14.19 0.08
N ALA A 81 6.04 -14.55 -1.21
CA ALA A 81 7.26 -15.15 -1.75
C ALA A 81 8.47 -14.23 -1.56
N GLY A 82 9.65 -14.79 -1.30
CA GLY A 82 10.86 -13.99 -1.07
C GLY A 82 11.11 -12.96 -2.18
N GLY A 83 11.34 -11.70 -1.80
CA GLY A 83 11.55 -10.59 -2.72
C GLY A 83 10.28 -9.95 -3.30
N SER A 84 9.10 -10.52 -3.04
CA SER A 84 7.81 -9.89 -3.40
C SER A 84 7.51 -8.65 -2.55
N PHE A 85 6.59 -7.82 -3.03
CA PHE A 85 6.17 -6.63 -2.29
C PHE A 85 5.56 -6.99 -0.93
N GLY A 86 4.71 -8.02 -0.89
CA GLY A 86 4.14 -8.51 0.36
C GLY A 86 5.21 -9.00 1.35
N TYR A 87 6.25 -9.69 0.89
CA TYR A 87 7.36 -10.10 1.74
C TYR A 87 8.08 -8.91 2.39
N TRP A 88 8.42 -7.87 1.60
CA TRP A 88 9.07 -6.67 2.13
C TRP A 88 8.20 -5.89 3.12
N LEU A 89 6.88 -5.90 2.93
CA LEU A 89 5.95 -5.29 3.88
C LEU A 89 5.98 -6.01 5.24
N ARG A 90 6.02 -7.35 5.28
CA ARG A 90 6.13 -8.08 6.57
C ARG A 90 7.47 -7.81 7.25
N LEU A 91 8.57 -7.74 6.50
CA LEU A 91 9.87 -7.38 7.08
C LEU A 91 9.81 -5.97 7.71
N SER A 92 9.16 -5.03 7.03
CA SER A 92 8.96 -3.68 7.55
C SER A 92 8.09 -3.66 8.81
N MET A 93 7.00 -4.41 8.81
CA MET A 93 6.13 -4.60 9.97
C MET A 93 6.90 -5.16 11.16
N ASP A 94 7.77 -6.15 10.95
CA ASP A 94 8.59 -6.75 12.02
C ASP A 94 9.58 -5.75 12.63
N GLU A 95 10.23 -4.91 11.80
CA GLU A 95 11.12 -3.85 12.31
C GLU A 95 10.37 -2.82 13.17
N ILE A 96 9.17 -2.40 12.73
CA ILE A 96 8.33 -1.46 13.48
C ILE A 96 7.85 -2.09 14.80
N LYS A 97 7.44 -3.36 14.77
CA LYS A 97 7.03 -4.10 15.98
C LYS A 97 8.18 -4.24 16.98
N ARG A 98 9.40 -4.50 16.51
CA ARG A 98 10.60 -4.56 17.38
C ARG A 98 10.88 -3.25 18.11
N ALA A 99 10.49 -2.12 17.52
CA ALA A 99 10.59 -0.81 18.14
C ALA A 99 9.44 -0.49 19.13
N GLY A 100 8.49 -1.42 19.31
CA GLY A 100 7.40 -1.30 20.28
C GLY A 100 6.11 -0.68 19.74
N TYR A 101 6.02 -0.42 18.43
CA TYR A 101 4.81 0.12 17.82
C TYR A 101 3.83 -0.99 17.40
N GLN A 102 2.54 -0.69 17.49
CA GLN A 102 1.47 -1.59 17.06
C GLN A 102 1.16 -1.33 15.59
N VAL A 103 1.41 -2.33 14.76
CA VAL A 103 1.11 -2.32 13.31
C VAL A 103 0.61 -3.69 12.85
N THR A 104 -0.23 -3.74 11.82
CA THR A 104 -0.88 -4.98 11.40
C THR A 104 -1.16 -5.08 9.90
N VAL A 105 -1.27 -6.32 9.42
CA VAL A 105 -1.86 -6.70 8.13
C VAL A 105 -3.12 -7.57 8.31
N ASP A 106 -3.58 -7.72 9.55
CA ASP A 106 -4.79 -8.46 9.89
C ASP A 106 -6.03 -7.68 9.44
N GLU A 107 -6.83 -8.30 8.58
CA GLU A 107 -8.01 -7.69 7.98
C GLU A 107 -9.09 -7.32 9.01
N ASP A 108 -9.14 -8.04 10.14
CA ASP A 108 -10.09 -7.77 11.22
C ASP A 108 -9.75 -6.49 12.01
N TYR A 109 -8.55 -5.93 11.81
CA TYR A 109 -8.04 -4.76 12.52
C TYR A 109 -7.67 -3.61 11.58
N ILE A 110 -8.26 -3.56 10.38
CA ILE A 110 -8.03 -2.47 9.43
C ILE A 110 -8.60 -1.16 9.98
N ASN A 111 -7.70 -0.19 10.17
CA ASN A 111 -8.04 1.17 10.57
C ASN A 111 -7.57 2.15 9.49
N VAL A 112 -8.29 2.21 8.37
CA VAL A 112 -8.00 3.12 7.27
C VAL A 112 -9.19 4.04 7.02
N TYR A 113 -8.95 5.34 7.04
CA TYR A 113 -9.92 6.38 6.71
C TYR A 113 -9.85 6.65 5.22
N VAL A 114 -11.00 6.66 4.54
CA VAL A 114 -11.10 6.81 3.09
C VAL A 114 -11.95 8.01 2.76
N LEU A 115 -11.42 8.92 1.95
CA LEU A 115 -12.14 10.04 1.37
C LEU A 115 -12.20 9.88 -0.15
N HIS A 116 -13.41 9.91 -0.70
CA HIS A 116 -13.63 10.01 -2.14
C HIS A 116 -13.75 11.48 -2.54
N ILE A 117 -12.94 11.91 -3.50
CA ILE A 117 -12.97 13.28 -4.02
C ILE A 117 -13.82 13.30 -5.30
N GLY A 118 -14.79 14.20 -5.35
CA GLY A 118 -15.68 14.42 -6.50
C GLY A 118 -15.02 15.12 -7.68
#